data_AF-A0A1B6KTX9-F1
#
_entry.id   AF-A0A1B6KTX9-F1
#
_cell.length_a   1.000
_cell.length_b   1.000
_cell.length_c   1.000
_cell.angle_alpha   90.00
_cell.angle_beta   90.00
_cell.angle_gamma   90.00
#
_symmetry.space_group_name_H-M   'P 1'
#
loop_
_entity.id
_entity.type
_entity.pdbx_description
1 polymer ?
#
loop_
_entity_poly.entity_id
_entity_poly.type
_entity_poly.pdbx_seq_one_letter_code
_entity_poly.pdbx_strand_id
1 'polypeptide(L)'
;EHSCLVFCPSKKNCENVALLVCNVFQRSIMEYKCEEKKALFRALLSEGNGTVCPILRKTLPFGVAYHHSGLTTAERSLLEEAFLAKTICCICCTSTLAAGVNLPARRVILRSPYIGAQLLTFSRYKQMIGRAGRTGMGEVGESFLLCKPQDAQKVGELLSSTMDLCSSQMAGSGLECLVISAVDLGVA
;
A
#
# COMPACT_ATOMS: atom_id res chain seq x y z
N GLU A 1 9.34 13.74 -10.26
CA GLU A 1 10.42 12.83 -9.82
C GLU A 1 10.18 12.10 -8.50
N HIS A 2 9.16 12.49 -7.72
CA HIS A 2 8.94 11.92 -6.39
C HIS A 2 7.79 10.91 -6.40
N SER A 3 8.01 9.75 -5.77
CA SER A 3 7.00 8.71 -5.61
C SER A 3 6.29 8.81 -4.25
N CYS A 4 5.02 8.46 -4.22
CA CYS A 4 4.18 8.51 -3.03
C CYS A 4 3.35 7.22 -2.88
N LEU A 5 3.30 6.70 -1.66
CA LEU A 5 2.32 5.69 -1.26
C LEU A 5 1.26 6.33 -0.38
N VAL A 6 -0.01 6.05 -0.67
CA VAL A 6 -1.14 6.51 0.13
C VAL A 6 -1.87 5.32 0.72
N PHE A 7 -1.61 5.02 1.99
CA PHE A 7 -2.30 3.97 2.72
C PHE A 7 -3.73 4.39 3.08
N CYS A 8 -4.69 3.61 2.60
CA CYS A 8 -6.11 3.83 2.77
C CYS A 8 -6.74 2.70 3.60
N PRO A 9 -7.82 2.99 4.35
CA PRO A 9 -8.42 2.03 5.29
C PRO A 9 -9.20 0.89 4.60
N SER A 10 -9.62 1.06 3.34
CA SER A 10 -10.40 0.06 2.61
C SER A 10 -10.11 0.09 1.11
N LYS A 11 -10.48 -0.99 0.40
CA LYS A 11 -10.32 -1.13 -1.05
C LYS A 11 -10.98 0.03 -1.81
N LYS A 12 -12.26 0.28 -1.51
CA LYS A 12 -13.04 1.39 -2.10
C LYS A 12 -12.42 2.77 -1.81
N ASN A 13 -11.80 2.96 -0.65
CA ASN A 13 -11.09 4.20 -0.37
C ASN A 13 -9.85 4.37 -1.27
N CYS A 14 -9.12 3.29 -1.56
CA CYS A 14 -7.96 3.35 -2.46
C CYS A 14 -8.37 3.87 -3.85
N GLU A 15 -9.44 3.28 -4.39
CA GLU A 15 -10.01 3.67 -5.69
C GLU A 15 -10.48 5.13 -5.72
N ASN A 16 -11.25 5.54 -4.71
CA ASN A 16 -11.77 6.91 -4.60
C ASN A 16 -10.67 7.95 -4.44
N VAL A 17 -9.66 7.66 -3.60
CA VAL A 17 -8.54 8.57 -3.38
C VAL A 17 -7.67 8.66 -4.64
N ALA A 18 -7.47 7.56 -5.37
CA ALA A 18 -6.75 7.60 -6.64
C ALA A 18 -7.42 8.53 -7.66
N LEU A 19 -8.76 8.49 -7.77
CA LEU A 19 -9.51 9.43 -8.60
C LEU A 19 -9.41 10.89 -8.11
N LEU A 20 -9.51 11.10 -6.79
CA LEU A 20 -9.40 12.43 -6.19
C LEU A 20 -8.03 13.06 -6.46
N VAL A 21 -6.95 12.28 -6.33
CA VAL A 21 -5.58 12.73 -6.62
C VAL A 21 -5.46 13.19 -8.07
N CYS A 22 -6.08 12.49 -9.02
CA CYS A 22 -6.06 12.89 -10.43
C CYS A 22 -6.75 14.25 -10.68
N ASN A 23 -7.78 14.59 -9.90
CA ASN A 23 -8.46 15.88 -10.02
C ASN A 23 -7.62 17.05 -9.51
N VAL A 24 -6.68 16.79 -8.60
CA VAL A 24 -5.78 17.81 -8.03
C VAL A 24 -4.52 17.98 -8.88
N PHE A 25 -4.13 16.93 -9.62
CA PHE A 25 -2.94 16.96 -10.45
C PHE A 25 -3.10 17.88 -11.66
N GLN A 26 -2.02 18.58 -12.01
CA GLN A 26 -1.96 19.36 -13.24
C GLN A 26 -2.00 18.44 -14.46
N ARG A 27 -2.74 18.84 -15.51
CA ARG A 27 -2.89 18.02 -16.73
C ARG A 27 -1.57 17.73 -17.45
N SER A 28 -0.57 18.58 -17.30
CA SER A 28 0.79 18.39 -17.86
C SER A 28 1.44 17.08 -17.41
N ILE A 29 1.08 16.53 -16.25
CA ILE A 29 1.64 15.25 -15.79
C ILE A 29 1.26 14.07 -16.69
N MET A 30 0.23 14.23 -17.53
CA MET A 30 -0.17 13.21 -18.50
C MET A 30 0.87 12.99 -19.59
N GLU A 31 1.67 14.01 -19.90
CA GLU A 31 2.74 13.95 -20.92
C GLU A 31 3.97 13.20 -20.40
N TYR A 32 4.24 13.25 -19.09
CA TYR A 32 5.35 12.54 -18.48
C TYR A 32 5.24 11.02 -18.69
N LYS A 33 6.24 10.40 -19.31
CA LYS A 33 6.30 8.95 -19.59
C LYS A 33 5.03 8.41 -20.26
N CYS A 34 4.48 9.17 -21.21
CA CYS A 34 3.22 8.84 -21.88
C CYS A 34 3.28 7.47 -22.58
N GLU A 35 4.38 7.15 -23.25
CA GLU A 35 4.53 5.88 -23.96
C GLU A 35 4.63 4.68 -23.01
N GLU A 36 5.34 4.82 -21.89
CA GLU A 36 5.41 3.78 -20.85
C GLU A 36 4.06 3.57 -20.17
N LYS A 37 3.29 4.64 -19.94
CA LYS A 37 1.92 4.54 -19.42
C LYS A 37 1.00 3.81 -20.41
N LYS A 38 1.13 4.06 -21.71
CA LYS A 38 0.40 3.32 -22.76
C LYS A 38 0.84 1.85 -22.84
N ALA A 39 2.13 1.56 -22.68
CA ALA A 39 2.65 0.19 -22.64
C ALA A 39 2.09 -0.57 -21.44
N LEU A 40 2.11 0.04 -20.24
CA LEU A 40 1.48 -0.52 -19.05
C LEU A 40 -0.02 -0.78 -19.24
N PHE A 41 -0.74 0.17 -19.83
CA PHE A 41 -2.17 0.00 -20.11
C PHE A 41 -2.43 -1.21 -21.02
N ARG A 42 -1.60 -1.41 -22.06
CA ARG A 42 -1.68 -2.59 -22.95
C ARG A 42 -1.37 -3.89 -22.22
N ALA A 43 -0.37 -3.90 -21.34
CA ALA A 43 -0.05 -5.08 -20.52
C ALA A 43 -1.22 -5.45 -19.61
N LEU A 44 -1.81 -4.47 -18.90
CA LEU A 44 -2.99 -4.68 -18.06
C LEU A 44 -4.20 -5.17 -18.86
N LEU A 45 -4.38 -4.66 -20.09
CA LEU A 45 -5.45 -5.11 -20.98
C LEU A 45 -5.27 -6.58 -21.40
N SER A 46 -4.03 -7.00 -21.65
CA SER A 46 -3.71 -8.40 -21.97
C SER A 46 -4.01 -9.33 -20.80
N GLU A 47 -3.57 -8.97 -19.58
CA GLU A 47 -3.80 -9.76 -18.37
C GLU A 47 -5.28 -9.81 -17.96
N GLY A 48 -6.03 -8.73 -18.21
CA GLY A 48 -7.45 -8.61 -17.88
C GLY A 48 -8.40 -9.15 -18.94
N ASN A 49 -7.95 -10.04 -19.83
CA ASN A 49 -8.73 -10.61 -20.94
C ASN A 49 -9.45 -9.55 -21.80
N GLY A 50 -8.75 -8.48 -22.16
CA GLY A 50 -9.31 -7.37 -22.93
C GLY A 50 -10.08 -6.35 -22.12
N THR A 51 -10.06 -6.44 -20.78
CA THR A 51 -10.70 -5.48 -19.89
C THR A 51 -9.71 -4.89 -18.90
N VAL A 52 -9.87 -3.60 -18.58
CA VAL A 52 -9.13 -2.93 -17.51
C VAL A 52 -10.14 -2.23 -16.64
N CYS A 53 -9.94 -2.25 -15.32
CA CYS A 53 -10.82 -1.55 -14.39
C CYS A 53 -11.05 -0.08 -14.84
N PRO A 54 -12.31 0.40 -14.88
CA PRO A 54 -12.62 1.76 -15.29
C PRO A 54 -11.86 2.84 -14.51
N ILE A 55 -11.50 2.56 -13.26
CA ILE A 55 -10.72 3.47 -12.41
C ILE A 55 -9.27 3.54 -12.89
N LEU A 56 -8.59 2.40 -13.09
CA LEU A 56 -7.22 2.38 -13.62
C LEU A 56 -7.15 3.06 -14.99
N ARG A 57 -8.15 2.84 -15.86
CA ARG A 57 -8.23 3.53 -17.16
C ARG A 57 -8.23 5.05 -17.03
N LYS A 58 -8.82 5.61 -15.97
CA LYS A 58 -8.87 7.05 -15.70
C LYS A 58 -7.62 7.56 -15.00
N THR A 59 -7.00 6.77 -14.12
CA THR A 59 -5.91 7.23 -13.24
C THR A 59 -4.52 7.02 -13.85
N LEU A 60 -4.32 5.96 -14.64
CA LEU A 60 -3.02 5.64 -15.25
C LEU A 60 -2.42 6.76 -16.12
N PRO A 61 -3.20 7.52 -16.91
CA PRO A 61 -2.66 8.68 -17.64
C PRO A 61 -1.97 9.69 -16.73
N PHE A 62 -2.45 9.87 -15.49
CA PHE A 62 -1.85 10.77 -14.51
C PHE A 62 -0.66 10.14 -13.75
N GLY A 63 -0.30 8.89 -14.04
CA GLY A 63 0.70 8.15 -13.28
C GLY A 63 0.21 7.80 -11.87
N VAL A 64 -1.10 7.60 -11.70
CA VAL A 64 -1.75 7.24 -10.44
C VAL A 64 -2.42 5.87 -10.58
N ALA A 65 -2.29 5.02 -9.57
CA ALA A 65 -2.98 3.73 -9.51
C ALA A 65 -3.44 3.42 -8.09
N TYR A 66 -4.22 2.34 -7.95
CA TYR A 66 -4.53 1.74 -6.66
C TYR A 66 -3.98 0.32 -6.57
N HIS A 67 -3.76 -0.19 -5.35
CA HIS A 67 -3.26 -1.53 -5.11
C HIS A 67 -3.94 -2.17 -3.89
N HIS A 68 -4.64 -3.28 -4.11
CA HIS A 68 -5.28 -4.06 -3.06
C HIS A 68 -5.61 -5.48 -3.56
N SER A 69 -6.06 -6.35 -2.65
CA SER A 69 -6.39 -7.76 -2.97
C SER A 69 -7.58 -8.00 -3.92
N GLY A 70 -8.26 -6.96 -4.38
CA GLY A 70 -9.23 -7.07 -5.49
C GLY A 70 -8.60 -7.12 -6.89
N LEU A 71 -7.30 -6.84 -7.02
CA LEU A 71 -6.55 -7.00 -8.27
C LEU A 71 -5.94 -8.41 -8.33
N THR A 72 -5.75 -8.93 -9.54
CA THR A 72 -5.03 -10.19 -9.74
C THR A 72 -3.57 -10.04 -9.32
N THR A 73 -2.86 -11.16 -9.14
CA THR A 73 -1.42 -11.11 -8.83
C THR A 73 -0.63 -10.49 -9.98
N ALA A 74 -0.97 -10.81 -11.24
CA ALA A 74 -0.32 -10.25 -12.42
C ALA A 74 -0.53 -8.73 -12.53
N GLU A 75 -1.76 -8.24 -12.33
CA GLU A 75 -2.05 -6.81 -12.32
C GLU A 75 -1.25 -6.07 -11.24
N ARG A 76 -1.16 -6.67 -10.03
CA ARG A 76 -0.37 -6.10 -8.93
C ARG A 76 1.10 -6.00 -9.33
N SER A 77 1.71 -7.07 -9.83
CA SER A 77 3.11 -7.06 -10.26
C SER A 77 3.39 -5.99 -11.33
N LEU A 78 2.53 -5.85 -12.33
CA LEU A 78 2.67 -4.81 -13.37
C LEU A 78 2.65 -3.39 -12.79
N LEU A 79 1.74 -3.11 -11.85
CA LEU A 79 1.65 -1.80 -11.19
C LEU A 79 2.86 -1.53 -10.30
N GLU A 80 3.38 -2.55 -9.62
CA GLU A 80 4.56 -2.46 -8.76
C GLU A 80 5.82 -2.16 -9.58
N GLU A 81 6.04 -2.89 -10.67
CA GLU A 81 7.14 -2.65 -11.61
C GLU A 81 7.07 -1.25 -12.20
N ALA A 82 5.88 -0.82 -12.63
CA ALA A 82 5.67 0.52 -13.17
C ALA A 82 5.92 1.63 -12.13
N PHE A 83 5.66 1.37 -10.84
CA PHE A 83 5.99 2.30 -9.76
C PHE A 83 7.49 2.40 -9.51
N LEU A 84 8.20 1.26 -9.49
CA LEU A 84 9.66 1.23 -9.37
C LEU A 84 10.35 1.92 -10.56
N ALA A 85 9.80 1.77 -11.77
CA ALA A 85 10.21 2.46 -12.98
C ALA A 85 9.82 3.95 -13.01
N LYS A 86 9.12 4.45 -11.99
CA LYS A 86 8.59 5.83 -11.88
C LYS A 86 7.58 6.19 -12.97
N THR A 87 7.05 5.23 -13.71
CA THR A 87 5.94 5.43 -14.66
C THR A 87 4.65 5.74 -13.90
N ILE A 88 4.43 5.06 -12.78
CA ILE A 88 3.46 5.43 -11.75
C ILE A 88 4.21 6.18 -10.65
N CYS A 89 3.69 7.35 -10.29
CA CYS A 89 4.27 8.18 -9.23
C CYS A 89 3.47 8.10 -7.92
N CYS A 90 2.22 7.63 -7.95
CA CYS A 90 1.37 7.51 -6.77
C CYS A 90 0.59 6.20 -6.77
N ILE A 91 0.69 5.42 -5.68
CA ILE A 91 -0.16 4.25 -5.45
C ILE A 91 -1.00 4.47 -4.19
N CYS A 92 -2.32 4.37 -4.34
CA CYS A 92 -3.26 4.30 -3.22
C CYS A 92 -3.48 2.83 -2.84
N CYS A 93 -3.13 2.42 -1.62
CA CYS A 93 -3.08 1.00 -1.26
C CYS A 93 -3.70 0.68 0.10
N THR A 94 -4.09 -0.58 0.29
CA THR A 94 -4.49 -1.08 1.62
C THR A 94 -3.26 -1.45 2.45
N SER A 95 -3.46 -1.60 3.77
CA SER A 95 -2.41 -1.97 4.73
C SER A 95 -1.66 -3.26 4.39
N THR A 96 -2.28 -4.18 3.65
CA THR A 96 -1.67 -5.43 3.19
C THR A 96 -0.41 -5.21 2.34
N LEU A 97 -0.30 -4.07 1.63
CA LEU A 97 0.91 -3.74 0.87
C LEU A 97 2.13 -3.55 1.80
N ALA A 98 1.92 -3.06 3.02
CA ALA A 98 2.99 -2.75 3.95
C ALA A 98 3.80 -3.98 4.37
N ALA A 99 3.19 -5.17 4.40
CA ALA A 99 3.85 -6.41 4.79
C ALA A 99 4.32 -7.28 3.61
N GLY A 100 3.78 -7.08 2.41
CA GLY A 100 3.90 -8.07 1.33
C GLY A 100 4.96 -7.80 0.26
N VAL A 101 5.42 -6.56 0.08
CA VAL A 101 6.23 -6.18 -1.10
C VAL A 101 7.19 -5.03 -0.81
N ASN A 102 8.35 -5.04 -1.46
CA ASN A 102 9.39 -4.04 -1.28
C ASN A 102 9.23 -2.85 -2.24
N LEU A 103 8.28 -1.96 -1.93
CA LEU A 103 8.03 -0.73 -2.70
C LEU A 103 8.44 0.50 -1.89
N PRO A 104 9.70 0.95 -1.98
CA PRO A 104 10.12 2.20 -1.34
C PRO A 104 9.56 3.41 -2.09
N ALA A 105 9.13 4.42 -1.34
CA ALA A 105 8.62 5.67 -1.87
C ALA A 105 9.27 6.86 -1.18
N ARG A 106 9.36 8.02 -1.84
CA ARG A 106 9.87 9.22 -1.16
C ARG A 106 8.94 9.63 -0.02
N ARG A 107 7.63 9.52 -0.24
CA ARG A 107 6.61 9.91 0.74
C ARG A 107 5.63 8.79 1.00
N VAL A 108 5.23 8.66 2.26
CA VAL A 108 4.14 7.80 2.68
C VAL A 108 3.06 8.66 3.35
N ILE A 109 1.81 8.49 2.95
CA ILE A 109 0.66 9.19 3.52
C ILE A 109 -0.31 8.14 4.06
N LEU A 110 -0.67 8.23 5.33
CA LEU A 110 -1.71 7.41 5.94
C LEU A 110 -2.98 8.25 6.01
N ARG A 111 -4.03 7.81 5.28
CA ARG A 111 -5.29 8.58 5.14
C ARG A 111 -6.10 8.65 6.43
N SER A 112 -5.89 7.69 7.33
CA SER A 112 -6.61 7.50 8.58
C SER A 112 -5.70 6.78 9.59
N PRO A 113 -5.79 7.08 10.89
CA PRO A 113 -5.13 6.30 11.94
C PRO A 113 -5.87 4.98 12.24
N TYR A 114 -6.95 4.67 11.52
CA TYR A 114 -7.77 3.48 11.72
C TYR A 114 -7.76 2.57 10.49
N ILE A 115 -7.76 1.25 10.74
CA ILE A 115 -8.11 0.22 9.76
C ILE A 115 -9.45 -0.39 10.20
N GLY A 116 -10.51 -0.18 9.41
CA GLY A 116 -11.86 -0.44 9.87
C GLY A 116 -12.19 0.44 11.08
N ALA A 117 -12.60 -0.17 12.19
CA ALA A 117 -12.86 0.51 13.46
C ALA A 117 -11.66 0.51 14.44
N GLN A 118 -10.58 -0.23 14.11
CA GLN A 118 -9.44 -0.41 15.00
C GLN A 118 -8.38 0.66 14.75
N LEU A 119 -7.87 1.27 15.82
CA LEU A 119 -6.72 2.15 15.75
C LEU A 119 -5.49 1.34 15.31
N LEU A 120 -4.61 1.94 14.51
CA LEU A 120 -3.33 1.34 14.17
C LEU A 120 -2.52 1.05 15.43
N THR A 121 -1.91 -0.13 15.48
CA THR A 121 -0.85 -0.41 16.46
C THR A 121 0.45 0.25 15.99
N PHE A 122 1.39 0.46 16.91
CA PHE A 122 2.66 1.09 16.57
C PHE A 122 3.44 0.28 15.54
N SER A 123 3.43 -1.05 15.66
CA SER A 123 4.08 -1.94 14.70
C SER A 123 3.50 -1.78 13.29
N ARG A 124 2.16 -1.71 13.15
CA ARG A 124 1.51 -1.50 11.84
C ARG A 124 1.83 -0.13 11.27
N TYR A 125 1.81 0.90 12.11
CA TYR A 125 2.22 2.25 11.70
C TYR A 125 3.66 2.25 11.18
N LYS A 126 4.61 1.66 11.94
CA LYS A 126 6.02 1.55 11.56
C LYS A 126 6.25 0.76 10.28
N GLN A 127 5.50 -0.32 10.05
CA GLN A 127 5.57 -1.09 8.80
C GLN A 127 5.15 -0.24 7.58
N MET A 128 4.13 0.60 7.73
CA MET A 128 3.69 1.51 6.66
C MET A 128 4.72 2.61 6.41
N ILE A 129 5.10 3.36 7.45
CA ILE A 129 6.00 4.51 7.29
C ILE A 129 7.44 4.09 6.98
N GLY A 130 7.84 2.85 7.30
CA GLY A 130 9.13 2.29 6.92
C GLY A 130 9.34 2.15 5.41
N ARG A 131 8.27 2.34 4.61
CA ARG A 131 8.36 2.44 3.15
C ARG A 131 8.76 3.84 2.67
N ALA A 132 8.78 4.84 3.57
CA ALA A 132 9.24 6.19 3.25
C ALA A 132 10.77 6.26 3.26
N GLY A 133 11.33 6.82 2.19
CA GLY A 133 12.77 6.88 1.95
C GLY A 133 13.25 5.72 1.08
N ARG A 134 14.24 6.00 0.23
CA ARG A 134 14.91 5.00 -0.61
C ARG A 134 16.41 5.09 -0.36
N THR A 135 17.00 4.01 0.12
CA THR A 135 18.45 3.85 0.24
C THR A 135 19.11 4.16 -1.12
N GLY A 136 19.98 5.17 -1.16
CA GLY A 136 20.73 5.57 -2.35
C GLY A 136 20.04 6.51 -3.35
N MET A 137 18.82 7.03 -3.09
CA MET A 137 18.11 7.92 -4.03
C MET A 137 17.53 9.22 -3.41
N GLY A 138 17.86 9.53 -2.15
CA GLY A 138 17.51 10.79 -1.51
C GLY A 138 17.89 10.81 -0.04
N GLU A 139 18.14 12.01 0.50
CA GLU A 139 18.60 12.17 1.88
C GLU A 139 17.49 11.99 2.94
N VAL A 140 16.20 12.16 2.57
CA VAL A 140 15.08 12.14 3.52
C VAL A 140 13.83 11.45 2.95
N GLY A 141 13.24 10.54 3.73
CA GLY A 141 11.90 9.98 3.52
C GLY A 141 10.89 10.66 4.44
N GLU A 142 9.73 11.03 3.91
CA GLU A 142 8.69 11.75 4.68
C GLU A 142 7.47 10.87 4.91
N SER A 143 6.87 10.96 6.09
CA SER A 143 5.64 10.26 6.41
C SER A 143 4.61 11.21 7.02
N PHE A 144 3.37 11.15 6.56
CA PHE A 144 2.27 11.98 7.03
C PHE A 144 1.11 11.10 7.49
N LEU A 145 0.61 11.33 8.70
CA LEU A 145 -0.59 10.68 9.22
C LEU A 145 -1.73 11.70 9.34
N LEU A 146 -2.74 11.54 8.50
CA LEU A 146 -3.95 12.37 8.53
C LEU A 146 -4.85 11.91 9.68
N CYS A 147 -5.17 12.82 10.59
CA CYS A 147 -6.09 12.58 11.70
C CYS A 147 -7.08 13.73 11.86
N LYS A 148 -8.22 13.46 12.50
CA LYS A 148 -9.18 14.50 12.89
C LYS A 148 -8.73 15.11 14.22
N PRO A 149 -9.15 16.35 14.57
CA PRO A 149 -8.79 16.97 15.85
C PRO A 149 -9.11 16.11 17.07
N GLN A 150 -10.24 15.40 17.05
CA GLN A 150 -10.65 14.47 18.11
C GLN A 150 -9.73 13.26 18.30
N ASP A 151 -8.97 12.88 17.27
CA ASP A 151 -8.06 11.73 17.29
C ASP A 151 -6.62 12.15 17.63
N ALA A 152 -6.34 13.46 17.74
CA ALA A 152 -4.99 13.99 17.89
C ALA A 152 -4.27 13.45 19.13
N GLN A 153 -4.98 13.32 20.26
CA GLN A 153 -4.41 12.75 21.48
C GLN A 153 -4.01 11.28 21.28
N LYS A 154 -4.92 10.44 20.77
CA LYS A 154 -4.67 9.02 20.51
C LYS A 154 -3.53 8.80 19.51
N VAL A 155 -3.46 9.65 18.50
CA VAL A 155 -2.37 9.63 17.52
C VAL A 155 -1.05 10.07 18.16
N GLY A 156 -1.07 11.09 19.02
CA GLY A 156 0.11 11.48 19.80
C GLY A 156 0.65 10.33 20.64
N GLU A 157 -0.23 9.65 21.38
CA GLU A 157 0.08 8.47 22.19
C GLU A 157 0.66 7.33 21.31
N LEU A 158 0.04 7.06 20.17
CA LEU A 158 0.53 6.08 19.19
C LEU A 158 1.95 6.42 18.73
N LEU A 159 2.23 7.69 18.37
CA LEU A 159 3.54 8.10 17.87
C LEU A 159 4.63 8.06 18.93
N SER A 160 4.27 8.23 20.21
CA SER A 160 5.20 8.12 21.35
C SER A 160 5.33 6.71 21.93
N SER A 161 4.51 5.75 21.47
CA SER A 161 4.50 4.39 22.00
C SER A 161 5.72 3.57 21.55
N THR A 162 5.96 2.46 22.24
CA THR A 162 7.01 1.50 21.89
C THR A 162 6.46 0.39 20.99
N MET A 163 7.36 -0.40 20.41
CA MET A 163 6.99 -1.59 19.63
C MET A 163 6.12 -2.54 20.47
N ASP A 164 5.08 -3.08 19.83
CA ASP A 164 4.18 -4.04 20.47
C ASP A 164 4.98 -5.26 20.96
N LEU A 165 4.70 -5.74 22.17
CA LEU A 165 5.37 -6.92 22.71
C LEU A 165 4.98 -8.16 21.87
N CYS A 166 5.97 -8.87 21.34
CA CYS A 166 5.75 -10.16 20.70
C CYS A 166 5.41 -11.20 21.77
N SER A 167 4.15 -11.63 21.82
CA SER A 167 3.71 -12.73 22.67
C SER A 167 3.39 -13.97 21.84
N SER A 168 3.75 -15.14 22.36
CA SER A 168 3.43 -16.41 21.72
C SER A 168 1.91 -16.57 21.59
N GLN A 169 1.45 -16.83 20.37
CA GLN A 169 0.06 -17.18 20.07
C GLN A 169 -0.14 -18.71 19.98
N MET A 170 0.86 -19.49 20.43
CA MET A 170 0.82 -20.96 20.41
C MET A 170 -0.20 -21.55 21.39
N ALA A 171 -0.58 -20.82 22.44
CA ALA A 171 -1.56 -21.31 23.41
C ALA A 171 -2.96 -21.46 22.76
N GLY A 172 -3.66 -22.54 23.11
CA GLY A 172 -4.99 -22.87 22.56
C GLY A 172 -4.91 -23.76 21.31
N SER A 173 -5.74 -23.47 20.31
CA SER A 173 -5.89 -24.31 19.10
C SER A 173 -4.60 -24.50 18.30
N GLY A 174 -3.65 -23.57 18.40
CA GLY A 174 -2.35 -23.69 17.72
C GLY A 174 -1.51 -24.85 18.24
N LEU A 175 -1.57 -25.11 19.55
CA LEU A 175 -0.85 -26.23 20.16
C LEU A 175 -1.48 -27.58 19.79
N GLU A 176 -2.80 -27.66 19.79
CA GLU A 176 -3.53 -28.87 19.40
C GLU A 176 -3.20 -29.27 17.95
N CYS A 177 -3.24 -28.32 17.02
CA CYS A 177 -2.86 -28.55 15.63
C CYS A 177 -1.38 -28.97 15.49
N LEU A 178 -0.48 -28.36 16.27
CA LEU A 178 0.94 -28.70 16.25
C LEU A 178 1.17 -30.14 16.75
N VAL A 179 0.54 -30.52 17.86
CA VAL A 179 0.66 -31.86 18.45
C VAL A 179 0.12 -32.91 17.47
N ILE A 180 -1.04 -32.68 16.87
CA ILE A 180 -1.61 -33.60 15.87
C ILE A 180 -0.65 -33.74 14.67
N SER A 181 -0.11 -32.63 14.17
CA SER A 181 0.83 -32.65 13.03
C SER A 181 2.13 -33.39 13.38
N ALA A 182 2.63 -33.24 14.61
CA ALA A 182 3.84 -33.93 15.06
C ALA A 182 3.66 -35.44 15.14
N VAL A 183 2.49 -35.91 15.62
CA VAL A 183 2.14 -37.34 15.66
C VAL A 183 1.97 -37.89 14.24
N ASP A 184 1.25 -37.19 13.37
CA ASP A 184 0.99 -37.62 11.98
C ASP A 184 2.28 -37.74 11.15
N LEU A 185 3.23 -36.83 11.37
CA LEU A 185 4.55 -36.84 10.72
C LEU A 185 5.55 -37.81 11.39
N GLY A 186 5.18 -38.49 12.48
CA GLY A 186 6.06 -39.43 13.19
C GLY A 186 7.28 -38.77 13.85
N VAL A 187 7.16 -37.49 14.21
CA VAL A 187 8.24 -36.69 14.84
C VAL A 187 8.09 -36.61 16.36
N ALA A 188 7.00 -37.16 16.90
CA ALA A 188 6.66 -37.20 18.32
C ALA A 188 7.18 -38.48 18.99
#